data_AF-A0A9X9XCA3-F1
#
_entry.id   AF-A0A9X9XCA3-F1
#
_cell.length_a   1.000
_cell.length_b   1.000
_cell.length_c   1.000
_cell.angle_alpha   90.00
_cell.angle_beta   90.00
_cell.angle_gamma   90.00
#
_symmetry.space_group_name_H-M   'P 1'
#
loop_
_entity.id
_entity.type
_entity.pdbx_description
1 polymer ?
#
loop_
_entity_poly.entity_id
_entity_poly.type
_entity_poly.pdbx_seq_one_letter_code
_entity_poly.pdbx_strand_id
1 'polypeptide(L)'
;MLFTFAGLIGIAVSLTGNEASERFGRARIVALAMLGGALLSAVTGFTAGAAPLLALACILAWNAAIYLDSSALTAGTVQAAEPALRGATMGLHSMAGYAGGFVGPLLCGFVLDLAGGEGAMAWGLAFGHVALITLTGFAVLRRLGRQG
;
A
#
# COMPACT_ATOMS: atom_id res chain seq x y z
N MET A 1 1.19 15.94 15.55
CA MET A 1 2.50 15.38 15.96
C MET A 1 2.71 13.97 15.46
N LEU A 2 1.94 12.96 15.89
CA LEU A 2 2.10 11.55 15.44
C LEU A 2 2.07 11.37 13.92
N PHE A 3 1.07 11.93 13.23
CA PHE A 3 0.97 11.86 11.77
C PHE A 3 2.14 12.56 11.05
N THR A 4 2.69 13.62 11.64
CA THR A 4 3.86 14.34 11.10
C THR A 4 5.10 13.45 11.16
N PHE A 5 5.33 12.78 12.28
CA PHE A 5 6.44 11.82 12.42
C PHE A 5 6.27 10.62 11.50
N ALA A 6 5.05 10.08 11.39
CA ALA A 6 4.75 9.00 10.44
C ALA A 6 5.04 9.42 8.99
N GLY A 7 4.70 10.66 8.61
CA GLY A 7 5.03 11.20 7.29
C GLY A 7 6.54 11.31 7.05
N LEU A 8 7.31 11.81 8.03
CA LEU A 8 8.78 11.88 7.92
C LEU A 8 9.42 10.48 7.81
N ILE A 9 8.92 9.51 8.58
CA ILE A 9 9.34 8.11 8.48
C ILE A 9 8.97 7.56 7.10
N GLY A 10 7.77 7.86 6.60
CA GLY A 10 7.34 7.47 5.26
C GLY A 10 8.26 7.99 4.15
N ILE A 11 8.76 9.23 4.26
CA ILE A 11 9.75 9.78 3.34
C ILE A 11 11.07 8.99 3.39
N ALA A 12 11.59 8.72 4.60
CA ALA A 12 12.83 7.96 4.76
C ALA A 12 12.69 6.52 4.24
N VAL A 13 11.56 5.86 4.51
CA VAL A 13 11.24 4.52 4.03
C VAL A 13 11.09 4.50 2.50
N SER A 14 10.47 5.53 1.92
CA SER A 14 10.34 5.66 0.48
C SER A 14 11.70 5.83 -0.22
N LEU A 15 12.61 6.62 0.36
CA LEU A 15 13.95 6.81 -0.18
C LEU A 15 14.76 5.50 -0.15
N THR A 16 14.78 4.85 1.01
CA THR A 16 15.45 3.54 1.18
C THR A 16 14.83 2.44 0.32
N GLY A 17 13.51 2.49 0.09
CA GLY A 17 12.80 1.59 -0.82
C GLY A 17 13.20 1.75 -2.29
N ASN A 18 13.44 2.98 -2.74
CA ASN A 18 13.94 3.20 -4.11
C ASN A 18 15.36 2.66 -4.27
N GLU A 19 16.25 2.96 -3.32
CA GLU A 19 17.63 2.48 -3.37
C GLU A 19 17.71 0.95 -3.29
N ALA A 20 16.88 0.33 -2.45
CA ALA A 20 16.73 -1.12 -2.41
C ALA A 20 16.20 -1.68 -3.75
N SER A 21 15.30 -0.95 -4.42
CA SER A 21 14.76 -1.36 -5.73
C SER A 21 15.80 -1.33 -6.83
N GLU A 22 16.70 -0.35 -6.81
CA GLU A 22 17.84 -0.29 -7.73
C GLU A 22 18.87 -1.37 -7.44
N ARG A 23 19.14 -1.66 -6.16
CA ARG A 23 20.16 -2.63 -5.74
C ARG A 23 19.72 -4.10 -5.85
N PHE A 24 18.48 -4.42 -5.49
CA PHE A 24 17.97 -5.80 -5.39
C PHE A 24 16.95 -6.16 -6.47
N GLY A 25 16.65 -5.23 -7.38
CA GLY A 25 15.70 -5.38 -8.45
C GLY A 25 14.29 -4.91 -8.06
N ARG A 26 13.76 -3.98 -8.84
CA ARG A 26 12.48 -3.30 -8.57
C ARG A 26 11.31 -4.25 -8.43
N ALA A 27 11.21 -5.26 -9.30
CA ALA A 27 10.14 -6.26 -9.23
C ALA A 27 10.13 -7.04 -7.91
N ARG A 28 11.30 -7.30 -7.32
CA ARG A 28 11.42 -8.03 -6.04
C ARG A 28 10.98 -7.16 -4.86
N ILE A 29 11.40 -5.90 -4.82
CA ILE A 29 11.04 -4.99 -3.73
C ILE A 29 9.54 -4.66 -3.77
N VAL A 30 8.98 -4.38 -4.94
CA VAL A 30 7.53 -4.18 -5.11
C VAL A 30 6.76 -5.43 -4.67
N ALA A 31 7.19 -6.63 -5.06
CA ALA A 31 6.58 -7.88 -4.61
C ALA A 31 6.59 -8.04 -3.09
N LEU A 32 7.71 -7.73 -2.42
CA LEU A 32 7.83 -7.79 -0.97
C LEU A 32 6.95 -6.75 -0.27
N ALA A 33 6.90 -5.53 -0.80
CA ALA A 33 6.05 -4.47 -0.28
C ALA A 33 4.57 -4.84 -0.38
N MET A 34 4.12 -5.36 -1.52
CA MET A 34 2.73 -5.80 -1.71
C MET A 34 2.35 -6.96 -0.78
N LEU A 35 3.19 -8.00 -0.68
CA LEU A 35 2.93 -9.14 0.18
C LEU A 35 2.99 -8.76 1.67
N GLY A 36 4.00 -7.99 2.06
CA GLY A 36 4.14 -7.48 3.42
C GLY A 36 3.00 -6.54 3.81
N GLY A 37 2.62 -5.64 2.90
CA GLY A 37 1.50 -4.72 3.06
C GLY A 37 0.16 -5.44 3.21
N ALA A 38 -0.09 -6.49 2.42
CA ALA A 38 -1.30 -7.32 2.55
C ALA A 38 -1.36 -8.04 3.90
N LEU A 39 -0.24 -8.66 4.33
CA LEU A 39 -0.15 -9.33 5.62
C LEU A 39 -0.35 -8.35 6.78
N LEU A 40 0.37 -7.23 6.77
CA LEU A 40 0.32 -6.22 7.83
C LEU A 40 -1.05 -5.53 7.89
N SER A 41 -1.72 -5.33 6.75
CA SER A 41 -3.09 -4.84 6.71
C SER A 41 -4.02 -5.79 7.47
N ALA A 42 -4.02 -7.07 7.10
CA ALA A 42 -4.86 -8.08 7.74
C ALA A 42 -4.59 -8.18 9.25
N VAL A 43 -3.32 -8.21 9.66
CA VAL A 43 -2.94 -8.23 11.09
C VAL A 43 -3.45 -6.98 11.80
N THR A 44 -3.27 -5.79 11.21
CA THR A 44 -3.70 -4.51 11.80
C THR A 44 -5.20 -4.48 12.07
N GLY A 45 -6.02 -5.00 11.15
CA GLY A 45 -7.48 -5.06 11.34
C GLY A 45 -7.90 -5.79 12.62
N PHE A 46 -7.25 -6.90 12.95
CA PHE A 46 -7.57 -7.67 14.15
C PHE A 46 -7.05 -7.05 15.46
N THR A 47 -6.21 -6.01 15.38
CA THR A 47 -5.69 -5.32 16.58
C THR A 47 -6.66 -4.30 17.19
N ALA A 48 -7.81 -4.04 16.56
CA ALA A 48 -8.76 -3.02 17.00
C ALA A 48 -9.35 -3.24 18.42
N GLY A 49 -9.28 -4.46 18.96
CA GLY A 49 -9.68 -4.78 20.34
C GLY A 49 -8.50 -5.03 21.30
N ALA A 50 -7.27 -4.82 20.85
CA ALA A 50 -6.05 -5.08 21.63
C ALA A 50 -5.53 -3.82 22.34
N ALA A 51 -4.36 -3.93 22.97
CA ALA A 51 -3.70 -2.79 23.58
C ALA A 51 -3.45 -1.67 22.53
N PRO A 52 -3.77 -0.39 22.82
CA PRO A 52 -3.64 0.71 21.86
C PRO A 52 -2.23 0.85 21.26
N LEU A 53 -1.20 0.54 22.05
CA LEU A 53 0.19 0.61 21.62
C LEU A 53 0.52 -0.45 20.56
N LEU A 54 -0.07 -1.65 20.66
CA LEU A 54 0.10 -2.71 19.67
C LEU A 54 -0.57 -2.32 18.35
N ALA A 55 -1.79 -1.80 18.39
CA ALA A 55 -2.50 -1.32 17.21
C ALA A 55 -1.71 -0.19 16.51
N LEU A 56 -1.19 0.76 17.28
CA LEU A 56 -0.35 1.84 16.75
C LEU A 56 0.91 1.30 16.07
N ALA A 57 1.62 0.36 16.71
CA ALA A 57 2.81 -0.26 16.13
C ALA A 57 2.51 -0.99 14.81
N CYS A 58 1.39 -1.74 14.75
CA CYS A 58 0.95 -2.41 13.54
C CYS A 58 0.60 -1.43 12.41
N ILE A 59 -0.12 -0.34 12.71
CA ILE A 59 -0.45 0.71 11.74
C ILE A 59 0.82 1.35 11.18
N LEU A 60 1.79 1.68 12.04
CA LEU A 60 3.06 2.28 11.59
C LEU A 60 3.87 1.31 10.74
N ALA A 61 3.92 0.03 11.10
CA ALA A 61 4.59 -0.99 10.30
C ALA A 61 3.91 -1.19 8.94
N TRP A 62 2.58 -1.24 8.92
CA TRP A 62 1.80 -1.35 7.69
C TRP A 62 2.02 -0.13 6.78
N ASN A 63 2.02 1.07 7.36
CA ASN A 63 2.26 2.31 6.65
C ASN A 63 3.68 2.35 6.04
N ALA A 64 4.70 1.91 6.78
CA ALA A 64 6.05 1.78 6.25
C ALA A 64 6.11 0.79 5.06
N ALA A 65 5.41 -0.35 5.14
CA ALA A 65 5.38 -1.31 4.05
C ALA A 65 4.76 -0.72 2.76
N ILE A 66 3.70 0.08 2.88
CA ILE A 66 3.08 0.78 1.74
C ILE A 66 3.99 1.89 1.19
N TYR A 67 4.79 2.54 2.02
CA TYR A 67 5.72 3.56 1.53
C TYR A 67 6.94 2.97 0.82
N LEU A 68 7.26 1.70 1.04
CA LEU A 68 8.45 1.04 0.51
C LEU A 68 8.47 0.93 -1.03
N ASP A 69 7.31 0.74 -1.66
CA ASP A 69 7.19 0.60 -3.12
C ASP A 69 6.74 1.87 -3.83
N SER A 70 6.29 2.91 -3.12
CA SER A 70 5.75 4.13 -3.72
C SER A 70 6.73 4.84 -4.67
N SER A 71 7.97 5.07 -4.23
CA SER A 71 9.03 5.68 -5.05
C SER A 71 9.45 4.78 -6.22
N ALA A 72 9.52 3.47 -5.97
CA ALA A 72 9.87 2.47 -6.97
C ALA A 72 8.83 2.38 -8.10
N LEU A 73 7.55 2.41 -7.77
CA LEU A 73 6.44 2.43 -8.73
C LEU A 73 6.41 3.73 -9.54
N THR A 74 6.63 4.87 -8.88
CA THR A 74 6.69 6.19 -9.52
C THR A 74 7.86 6.24 -10.52
N ALA A 75 9.07 5.90 -10.07
CA ALA A 75 10.25 5.89 -10.91
C ALA A 75 10.16 4.85 -12.04
N GLY A 76 9.54 3.70 -11.79
CA GLY A 76 9.26 2.67 -12.81
C GLY A 76 8.31 3.17 -13.88
N THR A 77 7.26 3.88 -13.48
CA THR A 77 6.29 4.47 -14.40
C THR A 77 6.95 5.52 -15.30
N VAL A 78 7.78 6.41 -14.71
CA VAL A 78 8.53 7.43 -15.48
C VAL A 78 9.51 6.78 -16.47
N GLN A 79 10.21 5.72 -16.05
CA GLN A 79 11.20 5.04 -16.88
C GLN A 79 10.56 4.25 -18.03
N ALA A 80 9.39 3.64 -17.81
CA ALA A 80 8.66 2.90 -18.83
C ALA A 80 7.89 3.81 -19.81
N ALA A 81 7.62 5.05 -19.43
CA ALA A 81 6.87 5.99 -20.26
C ALA A 81 7.69 6.49 -21.45
N GLU A 82 7.02 6.56 -22.62
CA GLU A 82 7.59 7.18 -23.82
C GLU A 82 7.98 8.65 -23.53
N PRO A 83 9.17 9.12 -23.94
CA PRO A 83 9.68 10.44 -23.56
C PRO A 83 8.71 11.61 -23.85
N ALA A 84 7.99 11.56 -24.97
CA ALA A 84 7.02 12.57 -25.36
C ALA A 84 5.73 12.55 -24.52
N LEU A 85 5.41 11.41 -23.88
CA LEU A 85 4.15 11.18 -23.15
C LEU A 85 4.34 11.06 -21.64
N ARG A 86 5.56 11.23 -21.11
CA ARG A 86 5.86 11.13 -19.66
C ARG A 86 4.89 11.91 -18.78
N GLY A 87 4.58 13.15 -19.17
CA GLY A 87 3.62 13.98 -18.42
C GLY A 87 2.22 13.38 -18.37
N ALA A 88 1.71 12.88 -19.49
CA ALA A 88 0.41 12.22 -19.56
C ALA A 88 0.38 10.91 -18.77
N THR A 89 1.42 10.08 -18.90
CA THR A 89 1.53 8.82 -18.14
C THR A 89 1.58 9.06 -16.64
N MET A 90 2.34 10.07 -16.20
CA MET A 90 2.40 10.46 -14.79
C MET A 90 1.07 11.05 -14.30
N GLY A 91 0.37 11.81 -15.15
CA GLY A 91 -0.99 12.26 -14.87
C GLY A 91 -1.93 11.09 -14.59
N LEU A 92 -1.92 10.07 -15.45
CA LEU A 92 -2.75 8.87 -15.26
C LEU A 92 -2.35 8.07 -14.01
N HIS A 93 -1.05 7.95 -13.73
CA HIS A 93 -0.54 7.32 -12.52
C HIS A 93 -1.06 8.01 -11.25
N SER A 94 -0.96 9.34 -11.19
CA SER A 94 -1.47 10.13 -10.07
C SER A 94 -3.00 10.04 -9.97
N MET A 95 -3.72 10.11 -11.09
CA MET A 95 -5.18 9.95 -11.11
C MET A 95 -5.61 8.60 -10.54
N ALA A 96 -4.94 7.51 -10.91
CA ALA A 96 -5.21 6.18 -10.37
C ALA A 96 -4.96 6.13 -8.85
N GLY A 97 -3.87 6.75 -8.38
CA GLY A 97 -3.56 6.88 -6.96
C GLY A 97 -4.63 7.65 -6.18
N TYR A 98 -5.07 8.80 -6.70
CA TYR A 98 -6.12 9.61 -6.08
C TYR A 98 -7.48 8.91 -6.09
N ALA A 99 -7.84 8.24 -7.19
CA ALA A 99 -9.05 7.44 -7.26
C ALA A 99 -9.04 6.32 -6.19
N GLY A 100 -7.92 5.62 -6.04
CA GLY A 100 -7.74 4.64 -4.97
C GLY A 100 -7.85 5.25 -3.57
N GLY A 101 -7.23 6.42 -3.35
CA GLY A 101 -7.31 7.16 -2.08
C GLY A 101 -8.70 7.67 -1.73
N PHE A 102 -9.55 7.93 -2.73
CA PHE A 102 -10.95 8.30 -2.54
C PHE A 102 -11.84 7.09 -2.27
N VAL A 103 -11.72 6.04 -3.09
CA VAL A 103 -12.57 4.84 -3.01
C VAL A 103 -12.22 3.96 -1.80
N GLY A 104 -10.95 3.86 -1.44
CA GLY A 104 -10.47 2.99 -0.37
C GLY A 104 -11.15 3.23 0.99
N PRO A 105 -11.12 4.45 1.55
CA PRO A 105 -11.79 4.76 2.82
C PRO A 105 -13.30 4.52 2.79
N LEU A 106 -13.96 4.79 1.65
CA LEU A 106 -15.40 4.53 1.48
C LEU A 106 -15.72 3.04 1.54
N LEU A 107 -14.92 2.21 0.87
CA LEU A 107 -15.06 0.76 0.93
C LEU A 107 -14.75 0.21 2.34
N CYS A 108 -13.72 0.73 3.02
CA CYS A 108 -13.45 0.40 4.43
C CYS A 108 -14.69 0.68 5.30
N GLY A 109 -15.26 1.88 5.20
CA GLY A 109 -16.46 2.27 5.95
C GLY A 109 -17.65 1.37 5.66
N PHE A 110 -17.92 1.10 4.38
CA PHE A 110 -19.00 0.21 3.96
C PHE A 110 -18.83 -1.22 4.52
N VAL A 111 -17.61 -1.77 4.50
CA VAL A 111 -17.33 -3.09 5.07
C VAL A 111 -17.49 -3.09 6.59
N LEU A 112 -17.06 -2.02 7.27
CA LEU A 112 -17.27 -1.87 8.71
C LEU A 112 -18.77 -1.86 9.04
N ASP A 113 -19.56 -1.05 8.33
CA ASP A 113 -21.00 -0.92 8.55
C ASP A 113 -21.72 -2.26 8.37
N LEU A 114 -21.37 -3.02 7.33
CA LEU A 114 -21.91 -4.36 7.09
C LEU A 114 -21.51 -5.38 8.16
N ALA A 115 -20.34 -5.22 8.77
CA ALA A 115 -19.82 -6.12 9.80
C ALA A 115 -20.24 -5.73 11.23
N GLY A 116 -21.10 -4.72 11.39
CA GLY A 116 -21.62 -4.27 12.69
C GLY A 116 -20.88 -3.10 13.32
N GLY A 117 -19.95 -2.47 12.59
CA GLY A 117 -19.28 -1.20 12.94
C GLY A 117 -18.22 -1.28 14.06
N GLU A 118 -18.36 -2.22 14.98
CA GLU A 118 -17.53 -2.32 16.18
C GLU A 118 -16.83 -3.69 16.31
N GLY A 119 -15.71 -3.70 17.02
CA GLY A 119 -14.99 -4.91 17.40
C GLY A 119 -13.98 -5.43 16.38
N ALA A 120 -13.11 -6.34 16.85
CA ALA A 120 -11.95 -6.83 16.10
C ALA A 120 -12.32 -7.56 14.79
N MET A 121 -13.50 -8.18 14.72
CA MET A 121 -13.96 -8.86 13.50
C MET A 121 -14.34 -7.85 12.41
N ALA A 122 -15.07 -6.78 12.74
CA ALA A 122 -15.45 -5.75 11.77
C ALA A 122 -14.22 -5.06 11.19
N TRP A 123 -13.27 -4.67 12.04
CA TRP A 123 -11.98 -4.09 11.61
C TRP A 123 -11.10 -5.10 10.88
N GLY A 124 -11.11 -6.37 11.29
CA GLY A 124 -10.45 -7.47 10.60
C GLY A 124 -10.95 -7.66 9.17
N LEU A 125 -12.26 -7.61 8.95
CA LEU A 125 -12.88 -7.68 7.63
C LEU A 125 -12.60 -6.42 6.80
N ALA A 126 -12.68 -5.25 7.43
CA ALA A 126 -12.40 -3.97 6.78
C ALA A 126 -10.95 -3.84 6.33
N PHE A 127 -9.97 -4.32 7.08
CA PHE A 127 -8.58 -4.34 6.59
C PHE A 127 -8.29 -5.58 5.73
N GLY A 128 -8.99 -6.69 5.98
CA GLY A 128 -8.91 -7.90 5.17
C GLY A 128 -9.28 -7.66 3.71
N HIS A 129 -10.28 -6.82 3.42
CA HIS A 129 -10.60 -6.46 2.04
C HIS A 129 -9.45 -5.71 1.35
N VAL A 130 -8.73 -4.85 2.07
CA VAL A 130 -7.54 -4.14 1.54
C VAL A 130 -6.42 -5.12 1.23
N ALA A 131 -6.24 -6.14 2.06
CA ALA A 131 -5.32 -7.24 1.78
C ALA A 131 -5.71 -7.99 0.49
N LEU A 132 -7.00 -8.27 0.27
CA LEU A 132 -7.48 -8.92 -0.95
C LEU A 132 -7.23 -8.08 -2.21
N ILE A 133 -7.47 -6.76 -2.13
CA ILE A 133 -7.18 -5.83 -3.24
C ILE A 133 -5.69 -5.85 -3.56
N THR A 134 -4.83 -5.73 -2.54
CA THR A 134 -3.37 -5.75 -2.70
C THR A 134 -2.88 -7.06 -3.31
N LEU A 135 -3.40 -8.21 -2.85
CA LEU A 135 -3.05 -9.53 -3.39
C LEU A 135 -3.53 -9.71 -4.83
N THR A 136 -4.69 -9.16 -5.18
CA THR A 136 -5.19 -9.17 -6.55
C THR A 136 -4.28 -8.36 -7.46
N GLY A 137 -3.88 -7.15 -7.03
CA GLY A 137 -2.89 -6.33 -7.72
C GLY A 137 -1.56 -7.08 -7.91
N PHE A 138 -1.09 -7.78 -6.89
CA PHE A 138 0.12 -8.59 -6.96
C PHE A 138 0.00 -9.75 -7.95
N ALA A 139 -1.15 -10.45 -7.97
CA ALA A 139 -1.41 -11.51 -8.93
C ALA A 139 -1.42 -10.99 -10.37
N VAL A 140 -2.02 -9.82 -10.61
CA VAL A 140 -1.99 -9.14 -11.92
C VAL A 140 -0.57 -8.76 -12.32
N LEU A 141 0.19 -8.14 -11.40
CA LEU A 141 1.59 -7.78 -11.64
C LEU A 141 2.42 -9.00 -12.03
N ARG A 142 2.26 -10.12 -11.32
CA ARG A 142 2.97 -11.37 -11.64
C ARG A 142 2.54 -11.99 -12.96
N ARG A 143 1.28 -11.84 -13.37
CA ARG A 143 0.80 -12.35 -14.66
C ARG A 143 1.40 -11.54 -15.81
N LEU A 144 1.37 -10.21 -15.71
CA LEU A 144 1.90 -9.31 -16.73
C LEU A 144 3.43 -9.40 -16.83
N GLY A 145 4.13 -9.48 -15.68
CA GLY A 145 5.59 -9.63 -15.66
C GLY A 145 6.12 -10.98 -16.15
N ARG A 146 5.25 -11.96 -16.47
CA ARG A 146 5.63 -13.22 -17.11
C ARG A 146 5.49 -13.19 -18.64
N GLN A 147 4.87 -12.15 -19.19
CA GLN A 147 4.55 -12.01 -20.61
C GLN A 147 5.56 -11.13 -21.39
N GLY A 148 6.43 -10.41 -20.68
CA GLY A 148 7.57 -9.67 -21.26
C GLY A 148 8.88 -10.31 -20.85
#